data_AF-A0A954L8D7-F1
#
_entry.id   AF-A0A954L8D7-F1
#
_cell.length_a   1.000
_cell.length_b   1.000
_cell.length_c   1.000
_cell.angle_alpha   90.00
_cell.angle_beta   90.00
_cell.angle_gamma   90.00
#
_symmetry.space_group_name_H-M   'P 1'
#
loop_
_entity.id
_entity.type
_entity.pdbx_description
1 polymer ?
#
loop_
_entity_poly.entity_id
_entity_poly.type
_entity_poly.pdbx_seq_one_letter_code
_entity_poly.pdbx_strand_id
1 'polypeptide(L)'
;MSIVPAESDLLDDTSFEDDDPKPVRKKGRRRSTTHLKAVPETLELRTAVKQAAEDYAREMERTKAFNKTELELHARTLLERMQLPEKYLGFTMVMIGNFFWKQQFLALPFNRRMLLLPHCLKHADGCPADYDEF
;
A
#
# COMPACT_ATOMS: atom_id res chain seq x y z
N MET A 1 -45.26 -14.32 45.18
CA MET A 1 -45.21 -13.79 43.80
C MET A 1 -43.81 -14.03 43.28
N SER A 2 -43.75 -14.81 42.21
CA SER A 2 -42.55 -15.47 41.70
C SER A 2 -41.50 -14.48 41.21
N ILE A 3 -40.25 -14.81 41.54
CA ILE A 3 -39.03 -14.30 40.91
C ILE A 3 -39.06 -14.71 39.43
N VAL A 4 -38.79 -13.76 38.54
CA VAL A 4 -38.34 -14.06 37.17
C VAL A 4 -37.08 -13.22 36.94
N PRO A 5 -35.89 -13.84 36.80
CA PRO A 5 -34.73 -13.17 36.26
C PRO A 5 -34.86 -13.14 34.73
N ALA A 6 -34.71 -11.98 34.11
CA ALA A 6 -34.60 -11.90 32.66
C ALA A 6 -33.20 -12.39 32.27
N GLU A 7 -33.19 -13.51 31.56
CA GLU A 7 -32.03 -14.26 31.10
C GLU A 7 -31.11 -13.46 30.18
N SER A 8 -29.82 -13.74 30.37
CA SER A 8 -28.77 -13.66 29.37
C SER A 8 -29.23 -14.29 28.05
N ASP A 9 -28.93 -13.62 26.93
CA ASP A 9 -28.47 -14.21 25.67
C ASP A 9 -28.75 -13.22 24.53
N LEU A 10 -27.98 -12.12 24.50
CA LEU A 10 -27.67 -11.49 23.22
C LEU A 10 -26.50 -12.28 22.65
N LEU A 11 -26.87 -13.32 21.90
CA LEU A 11 -25.98 -14.13 21.09
C LEU A 11 -25.15 -13.21 20.19
N ASP A 12 -23.88 -13.13 20.54
CA ASP A 12 -22.78 -12.71 19.69
C ASP A 12 -22.59 -13.79 18.62
N ASP A 13 -23.45 -13.79 17.60
CA ASP A 13 -23.28 -14.62 16.40
C ASP A 13 -23.22 -13.71 15.18
N THR A 14 -22.17 -12.89 15.13
CA THR A 14 -21.66 -12.44 13.83
C THR A 14 -20.62 -13.46 13.36
N SER A 15 -21.10 -14.63 12.93
CA SER A 15 -20.31 -15.50 12.07
C SER A 15 -20.03 -14.74 10.76
N PHE A 16 -18.83 -14.17 10.66
CA PHE A 16 -18.36 -13.53 9.43
C PHE A 16 -18.06 -14.62 8.40
N GLU A 17 -19.06 -14.97 7.59
CA GLU A 17 -18.89 -15.87 6.45
C GLU A 17 -17.87 -15.26 5.46
N ASP A 18 -16.85 -16.05 5.10
CA ASP A 18 -15.81 -15.62 4.17
C ASP A 18 -16.33 -15.73 2.72
N ASP A 19 -17.03 -14.69 2.27
CA ASP A 19 -17.64 -14.58 0.92
C ASP A 19 -16.61 -14.33 -0.20
N ASP A 20 -15.31 -14.32 0.11
CA ASP A 20 -14.27 -14.06 -0.88
C ASP A 20 -14.07 -15.27 -1.82
N PRO A 21 -14.22 -15.12 -3.15
CA PRO A 21 -14.01 -16.21 -4.09
C PRO A 21 -12.56 -16.68 -4.08
N LYS A 22 -12.36 -18.01 -4.02
CA LYS A 22 -11.02 -18.62 -3.98
C LYS A 22 -10.15 -18.14 -5.16
N PRO A 23 -8.90 -17.71 -4.92
CA PRO A 23 -8.06 -17.11 -5.96
C PRO A 23 -7.73 -18.09 -7.09
N VAL A 24 -8.10 -17.72 -8.32
CA VAL A 24 -7.80 -18.52 -9.52
C VAL A 24 -6.32 -18.43 -9.87
N ARG A 25 -5.62 -19.57 -9.89
CA ARG A 25 -4.20 -19.66 -10.27
C ARG A 25 -4.02 -19.28 -11.74
N LYS A 26 -3.45 -18.10 -12.01
CA LYS A 26 -3.09 -17.68 -13.38
C LYS A 26 -1.96 -18.57 -13.91
N LYS A 27 -2.12 -19.11 -15.13
CA LYS A 27 -1.08 -19.89 -15.81
C LYS A 27 0.10 -18.97 -16.18
N GLY A 28 1.28 -19.24 -15.62
CA GLY A 28 2.52 -18.51 -15.94
C GLY A 28 3.32 -18.14 -14.69
N ARG A 29 4.62 -18.46 -14.69
CA ARG A 29 5.53 -18.14 -13.58
C ARG A 29 5.88 -16.64 -13.64
N ARG A 30 5.26 -15.82 -12.79
CA ARG A 30 5.62 -14.40 -12.65
C ARG A 30 7.10 -14.29 -12.25
N ARG A 31 7.85 -13.40 -12.90
CA ARG A 31 9.25 -13.11 -12.52
C ARG A 31 9.26 -12.57 -11.08
N SER A 32 10.13 -13.13 -10.23
CA SER A 32 10.28 -12.65 -8.86
C SER A 32 10.85 -11.23 -8.88
N THR A 33 10.21 -10.32 -8.14
CA THR A 33 10.59 -8.90 -8.03
C THR A 33 11.01 -8.53 -6.62
N THR A 34 11.24 -9.52 -5.74
CA THR A 34 11.55 -9.29 -4.32
C THR A 34 12.82 -8.47 -4.13
N HIS A 35 13.86 -8.71 -4.94
CA HIS A 35 15.13 -7.99 -4.86
C HIS A 35 15.03 -6.47 -5.16
N LEU A 36 13.93 -6.03 -5.79
CA LEU A 36 13.70 -4.62 -6.16
C LEU A 36 12.86 -3.88 -5.13
N LYS A 37 12.44 -4.54 -4.04
CA LYS A 37 11.45 -4.01 -3.09
C LYS A 37 12.03 -3.82 -1.70
N ALA A 38 13.35 -3.70 -1.58
CA ALA A 38 13.93 -3.31 -0.31
C ALA A 38 13.43 -1.91 0.05
N VAL A 39 13.11 -1.70 1.32
CA VAL A 39 12.78 -0.39 1.88
C VAL A 39 14.08 0.19 2.46
N PRO A 40 14.38 1.48 2.26
CA PRO A 40 15.53 2.10 2.92
C PRO A 40 15.43 1.97 4.44
N GLU A 41 16.53 1.53 5.06
CA GLU A 41 16.56 1.14 6.48
C GLU A 41 16.35 2.33 7.42
N THR A 42 16.96 3.48 7.10
CA THR A 42 16.87 4.67 7.95
C THR A 42 15.71 5.57 7.56
N LEU A 43 15.05 6.18 8.56
CA LEU A 43 14.02 7.19 8.36
C LEU A 43 14.52 8.38 7.53
N GLU A 44 15.76 8.81 7.79
CA GLU A 44 16.40 9.92 7.06
C GLU A 44 16.45 9.63 5.57
N LEU A 45 16.90 8.44 5.16
CA LEU A 45 16.98 8.06 3.77
C LEU A 45 15.59 7.90 3.14
N ARG A 46 14.63 7.31 3.86
CA ARG A 46 13.22 7.25 3.41
C ARG A 46 12.66 8.65 3.14
N THR A 47 12.95 9.59 4.03
CA THR A 47 12.48 10.98 3.93
C THR A 47 13.17 11.73 2.80
N ALA A 48 14.47 11.51 2.58
CA ALA A 48 15.21 12.07 1.45
C ALA A 48 14.67 11.59 0.11
N VAL A 49 14.42 10.28 -0.05
CA VAL A 49 13.81 9.72 -1.27
C VAL A 49 12.40 10.27 -1.47
N LYS A 50 11.61 10.39 -0.40
CA LYS A 50 10.28 10.99 -0.44
C LYS A 50 10.33 12.44 -0.94
N GLN A 51 11.21 13.27 -0.40
CA GLN A 51 11.36 14.67 -0.83
C GLN A 51 11.77 14.75 -2.29
N ALA A 52 12.79 13.98 -2.69
CA ALA A 52 13.27 13.95 -4.07
C ALA A 52 12.20 13.47 -5.06
N ALA A 53 11.37 12.50 -4.67
CA ALA A 53 10.24 12.04 -5.47
C ALA A 53 9.12 13.09 -5.58
N GLU A 54 8.87 13.86 -4.52
CA GLU A 54 7.92 14.98 -4.57
C GLU A 54 8.37 16.02 -5.59
N ASP A 55 9.63 16.44 -5.51
CA ASP A 55 10.19 17.46 -6.40
C ASP A 55 10.25 16.95 -7.86
N TYR A 56 10.63 15.69 -8.06
CA TYR A 56 10.58 15.04 -9.38
C TYR A 56 9.16 15.04 -9.97
N ALA A 57 8.14 14.73 -9.16
CA ALA A 57 6.74 14.67 -9.61
C ALA A 57 6.08 16.04 -9.84
N ARG A 58 6.72 17.15 -9.43
CA ARG A 58 6.24 18.51 -9.75
C ARG A 58 6.37 18.82 -11.25
N GLU A 59 7.43 18.30 -11.88
CA GLU A 59 7.75 18.55 -13.28
C GLU A 59 7.00 17.62 -14.25
N MET A 60 6.31 16.60 -13.74
CA MET A 60 5.61 15.61 -14.56
C MET A 60 4.29 16.16 -15.12
N GLU A 61 4.01 15.82 -16.38
CA GLU A 61 2.70 16.09 -17.00
C GLU A 61 1.59 15.25 -16.33
N ARG A 62 0.51 15.90 -15.90
CA ARG A 62 -0.58 15.26 -15.12
C ARG A 62 -1.85 14.97 -15.93
N THR A 63 -1.85 15.32 -17.21
CA THR A 63 -2.98 15.10 -18.13
C THR A 63 -3.16 13.61 -18.47
N LYS A 64 -2.07 12.84 -18.41
CA LYS A 64 -2.02 11.42 -18.76
C LYS A 64 -1.39 10.61 -17.62
N ALA A 65 -2.08 9.53 -17.23
CA ALA A 65 -1.52 8.56 -16.31
C ALA A 65 -0.33 7.83 -16.95
N PHE A 66 0.75 7.64 -16.20
CA PHE A 66 1.81 6.75 -16.62
C PHE A 66 1.38 5.28 -16.54
N ASN A 67 1.98 4.45 -17.37
CA ASN A 67 1.94 3.01 -17.24
C ASN A 67 3.09 2.51 -16.34
N LYS A 68 3.12 1.21 -16.07
CA LYS A 68 4.14 0.60 -15.20
C LYS A 68 5.56 0.82 -15.70
N THR A 69 5.80 0.70 -17.01
CA THR A 69 7.13 0.84 -17.62
C THR A 69 7.63 2.28 -17.50
N GLU A 70 6.75 3.25 -17.74
CA GLU A 70 7.05 4.67 -17.56
C GLU A 70 7.39 4.99 -16.10
N LEU A 71 6.60 4.49 -15.13
CA LEU A 71 6.90 4.64 -13.71
C LEU A 71 8.26 4.03 -13.32
N GLU A 72 8.57 2.86 -13.88
CA GLU A 72 9.84 2.18 -13.63
C GLU A 72 11.03 2.99 -14.17
N LEU A 73 10.88 3.60 -15.35
CA LEU A 73 11.89 4.50 -15.93
C LEU A 73 12.11 5.75 -15.07
N HIS A 74 11.03 6.40 -14.62
CA HIS A 74 11.09 7.55 -13.72
C HIS A 74 11.81 7.22 -12.42
N ALA A 75 11.49 6.06 -11.82
CA ALA A 75 12.10 5.61 -10.58
C ALA A 75 13.59 5.27 -10.74
N ARG A 76 14.01 4.61 -11.83
CA ARG A 76 15.44 4.37 -12.10
C ARG A 76 16.20 5.69 -12.31
N THR A 77 15.63 6.62 -13.06
CA THR A 77 16.22 7.94 -13.28
C THR A 77 16.45 8.68 -11.95
N LEU A 78 15.46 8.63 -11.04
CA LEU A 78 15.60 9.25 -9.73
C LEU A 78 16.66 8.57 -8.86
N LEU A 79 16.70 7.23 -8.84
CA LEU A 79 17.72 6.47 -8.12
C LEU A 79 19.13 6.78 -8.63
N GLU A 80 19.33 6.88 -9.94
CA GLU A 80 20.60 7.25 -10.54
C GLU A 80 21.05 8.65 -10.11
N ARG A 81 20.13 9.65 -10.13
CA ARG A 81 20.41 11.01 -9.67
C ARG A 81 20.82 11.07 -8.19
N MET A 82 20.18 10.24 -7.37
CA MET A 82 20.48 10.13 -5.92
C MET A 82 21.66 9.20 -5.61
N GLN A 83 22.23 8.52 -6.62
CA GLN A 83 23.29 7.51 -6.46
C GLN A 83 22.89 6.38 -5.49
N LEU A 84 21.63 5.95 -5.57
CA LEU A 84 21.07 4.91 -4.72
C LEU A 84 20.97 3.56 -5.44
N PRO A 85 21.08 2.44 -4.72
CA PRO A 85 21.08 1.11 -5.32
C PRO A 85 19.70 0.71 -5.87
N GLU A 86 19.69 -0.11 -6.93
CA GLU A 86 18.47 -0.57 -7.61
C GLU A 86 17.52 -1.37 -6.69
N LYS A 87 18.02 -1.92 -5.57
CA LYS A 87 17.18 -2.61 -4.58
C LYS A 87 16.02 -1.75 -4.03
N TYR A 88 16.12 -0.42 -4.12
CA TYR A 88 15.10 0.54 -3.68
C TYR A 88 14.13 0.97 -4.79
N LEU A 89 14.14 0.31 -5.95
CA LEU A 89 13.30 0.66 -7.10
C LEU A 89 11.82 0.67 -6.75
N GLY A 90 11.31 -0.39 -6.13
CA GLY A 90 9.92 -0.53 -5.74
C GLY A 90 9.48 0.54 -4.76
N PHE A 91 10.30 0.86 -3.76
CA PHE A 91 10.02 1.95 -2.81
C PHE A 91 9.93 3.29 -3.54
N THR A 92 10.88 3.58 -4.43
CA THR A 92 10.95 4.83 -5.20
C THR A 92 9.77 4.97 -6.15
N MET A 93 9.35 3.89 -6.83
CA MET A 93 8.15 3.86 -7.67
C MET A 93 6.89 4.22 -6.86
N VAL A 94 6.75 3.70 -5.65
CA VAL A 94 5.62 4.04 -4.76
C VAL A 94 5.66 5.51 -4.37
N MET A 95 6.82 6.06 -4.01
CA MET A 95 6.95 7.49 -3.66
C MET A 95 6.54 8.38 -4.84
N ILE A 96 7.08 8.15 -6.04
CA ILE A 96 6.74 8.93 -7.24
C ILE A 96 5.24 8.83 -7.53
N GLY A 97 4.68 7.62 -7.50
CA GLY A 97 3.26 7.41 -7.77
C GLY A 97 2.35 8.11 -6.76
N ASN A 98 2.70 8.07 -5.48
CA ASN A 98 1.97 8.77 -4.43
C ASN A 98 1.93 10.28 -4.68
N PHE A 99 3.06 10.89 -5.05
CA PHE A 99 3.11 12.33 -5.31
C PHE A 99 2.42 12.75 -6.60
N PHE A 100 2.52 11.93 -7.65
CA PHE A 100 1.82 12.17 -8.91
C PHE A 100 0.30 12.26 -8.72
N TRP A 101 -0.28 11.36 -7.91
CA TRP A 101 -1.72 11.30 -7.65
C TRP A 101 -2.20 12.15 -6.46
N LYS A 102 -1.28 12.73 -5.69
CA LYS A 102 -1.57 13.43 -4.42
C LYS A 102 -2.65 14.50 -4.58
N GLN A 103 -2.55 15.34 -5.61
CA GLN A 103 -3.51 16.44 -5.80
C GLN A 103 -4.90 15.94 -6.17
N GLN A 104 -4.98 14.96 -7.07
CA GLN A 104 -6.24 14.33 -7.50
C GLN A 104 -6.92 13.63 -6.33
N PHE A 105 -6.16 12.94 -5.48
CA PHE A 105 -6.68 12.32 -4.26
C PHE A 105 -7.18 13.36 -3.25
N LEU A 106 -6.42 14.45 -3.05
CA LEU A 106 -6.81 15.51 -2.11
C LEU A 106 -8.06 16.27 -2.58
N ALA A 107 -8.30 16.36 -3.89
CA ALA A 107 -9.50 16.97 -4.45
C ALA A 107 -10.78 16.18 -4.13
N LEU A 108 -10.68 14.88 -3.78
CA LEU A 108 -11.83 14.09 -3.37
C LEU A 108 -12.27 14.48 -1.95
N PRO A 109 -13.56 14.78 -1.71
CA PRO A 109 -14.11 14.99 -0.38
C PRO A 109 -13.80 13.82 0.55
N PHE A 110 -13.50 14.11 1.82
CA PHE A 110 -13.07 13.09 2.77
C PHE A 110 -14.04 11.91 2.87
N ASN A 111 -15.35 12.19 2.95
CA ASN A 111 -16.42 11.19 3.02
C ASN A 111 -16.61 10.35 1.74
N ARG A 112 -15.87 10.64 0.66
CA ARG A 112 -15.88 9.88 -0.59
C ARG A 112 -14.59 9.08 -0.82
N ARG A 113 -13.61 9.18 0.08
CA ARG A 113 -12.35 8.43 0.00
C ARG A 113 -12.58 7.03 0.58
N MET A 114 -12.30 6.00 -0.22
CA MET A 114 -12.36 4.61 0.24
C MET A 114 -11.00 4.16 0.77
N LEU A 115 -11.00 3.55 1.95
CA LEU A 115 -9.84 2.85 2.49
C LEU A 115 -9.93 1.38 2.09
N LEU A 116 -9.01 0.94 1.24
CA LEU A 116 -8.88 -0.47 0.90
C LEU A 116 -8.02 -1.15 1.96
N LEU A 117 -8.64 -2.03 2.76
CA LEU A 117 -7.93 -2.80 3.75
C LEU A 117 -7.32 -4.06 3.10
N PRO A 118 -6.02 -4.33 3.28
CA PRO A 118 -5.43 -5.61 2.89
C PRO A 118 -6.14 -6.78 3.57
N HIS A 119 -6.36 -7.90 2.85
CA HIS A 119 -6.98 -9.10 3.43
C HIS A 119 -6.26 -9.62 4.68
N CYS A 120 -4.94 -9.42 4.79
CA CYS A 120 -4.16 -9.82 5.97
C CYS A 120 -4.48 -9.02 7.24
N LEU A 121 -5.19 -7.89 7.13
CA LEU A 121 -5.67 -7.09 8.26
C LEU A 121 -7.16 -7.29 8.54
N LYS A 122 -7.83 -8.22 7.82
CA LYS A 122 -9.24 -8.59 8.07
C LYS A 122 -9.41 -9.25 9.44
N HIS A 123 -8.42 -10.03 9.87
CA HIS A 123 -8.36 -10.69 11.18
C HIS A 123 -6.99 -10.43 11.80
N ALA A 124 -6.91 -9.48 12.74
CA ALA A 124 -5.64 -9.07 13.36
C ALA A 124 -4.89 -10.27 13.99
N ASP A 125 -5.64 -11.21 14.58
CA ASP A 125 -5.10 -12.43 15.22
C ASP A 125 -4.44 -13.40 14.23
N GLY A 126 -4.73 -13.26 12.94
CA GLY A 126 -4.22 -14.13 11.87
C GLY A 126 -3.14 -13.48 11.00
N CYS A 127 -2.66 -12.27 11.35
CA CYS A 127 -1.67 -11.58 10.54
C CYS A 127 -0.27 -12.22 10.75
N PRO A 128 0.34 -12.84 9.72
CA PRO A 128 1.64 -13.50 9.87
C PRO A 128 2.83 -12.52 9.75
N ALA A 129 2.56 -11.21 9.72
CA ALA A 129 3.58 -10.18 9.56
C ALA A 129 4.13 -9.79 10.93
N ASP A 130 5.45 -9.74 11.06
CA ASP A 130 6.11 -9.16 12.23
C ASP A 130 6.03 -7.63 12.15
N TYR A 131 5.71 -6.99 13.28
CA TYR A 131 5.75 -5.54 13.40
C TYR A 131 7.20 -5.07 13.55
N ASP A 132 7.60 -4.14 12.70
CA ASP A 132 8.88 -3.46 12.74
C ASP A 132 8.86 -2.27 13.74
N GLU A 133 9.90 -2.15 14.58
CA GLU A 133 10.00 -1.12 15.64
C GLU A 133 10.50 0.26 15.16
N PHE A 134 10.54 0.56 13.84
CA PHE A 134 11.24 1.75 13.32
C PHE A 134 10.60 2.50 12.13
#